data_AF-A0A529RB02-F1
#
_entry.id   AF-A0A529RB02-F1
#
_cell.length_a   1.000
_cell.length_b   1.000
_cell.length_c   1.000
_cell.angle_alpha   90.00
_cell.angle_beta   90.00
_cell.angle_gamma   90.00
#
_symmetry.space_group_name_H-M   'P 1'
#
loop_
_entity.id
_entity.type
_entity.pdbx_description
1 polymer ?
#
loop_
_entity_poly.entity_id
_entity_poly.type
_entity_poly.pdbx_seq_one_letter_code
_entity_poly.pdbx_strand_id
1 'polypeptide(L)'
;PVIRQLARDAIERNSEHWLLATLDQLFGPAHDHSHFPSHERFALGKELAEHILARNPLQGDGHKFRTYPAVARYYHESGNQDRAIELIEFALKSLDSADPMLDELKQHLLPNLLQALANYKGEEVYYGALCAAPQSNVLKARSQGGPRRKHKRV
;
A
#
# COMPACT_ATOMS: atom_id res chain seq x y z
N PRO A 1 12.80 15.61 12.33
CA PRO A 1 12.07 15.90 11.06
C PRO A 1 10.56 15.95 11.31
N VAL A 2 9.81 16.78 10.58
CA VAL A 2 8.34 16.94 10.73
C VAL A 2 7.61 15.59 10.66
N ILE A 3 8.07 14.68 9.78
CA ILE A 3 7.43 13.38 9.59
C ILE A 3 7.56 12.44 10.79
N ARG A 4 8.67 12.51 11.54
CA ARG A 4 8.85 11.71 12.75
C ARG A 4 7.89 12.17 13.84
N GLN A 5 7.66 13.49 13.94
CA GLN A 5 6.68 14.02 14.88
C GLN A 5 5.26 13.60 14.47
N LEU A 6 4.92 13.69 13.17
CA LEU A 6 3.62 13.22 12.67
C LEU A 6 3.34 11.75 13.00
N ALA A 7 4.33 10.87 12.79
CA ALA A 7 4.20 9.44 13.13
C ALA A 7 4.01 9.22 14.63
N ARG A 8 4.81 9.89 15.48
CA ARG A 8 4.63 9.84 16.94
C ARG A 8 3.25 10.31 17.37
N ASP A 9 2.84 11.46 16.85
CA ASP A 9 1.54 12.05 17.10
C ASP A 9 0.38 11.12 16.74
N ALA A 10 0.49 10.39 15.63
CA ALA A 10 -0.51 9.41 15.21
C ALA A 10 -0.54 8.18 16.12
N ILE A 11 0.63 7.68 16.54
CA ILE A 11 0.77 6.55 17.45
C ILE A 11 0.25 6.91 18.85
N GLU A 12 0.64 8.05 19.39
CA GLU A 12 0.20 8.55 20.70
C GLU A 12 -1.32 8.74 20.75
N ARG A 13 -1.91 9.30 19.68
CA ARG A 13 -3.36 9.42 19.55
C ARG A 13 -4.05 8.06 19.41
N ASN A 14 -3.32 7.05 18.96
CA ASN A 14 -3.80 5.70 18.72
C ASN A 14 -5.16 5.69 17.98
N SER A 15 -5.29 6.57 16.99
CA SER A 15 -6.51 6.77 16.22
C SER A 15 -6.33 6.18 14.83
N GLU A 16 -7.26 5.32 14.40
CA GLU A 16 -7.22 4.70 13.07
C GLU A 16 -7.04 5.74 11.96
N HIS A 17 -7.79 6.84 12.05
CA HIS A 17 -7.74 7.92 11.06
C HIS A 17 -6.35 8.56 10.98
N TRP A 18 -5.72 8.83 12.13
CA TRP A 18 -4.37 9.43 12.17
C TRP A 18 -3.29 8.47 11.69
N LEU A 19 -3.37 7.20 12.10
CA LEU A 19 -2.43 6.17 11.66
C LEU A 19 -2.52 5.98 10.14
N LEU A 20 -3.73 5.89 9.60
CA LEU A 20 -3.98 5.73 8.18
C LEU A 20 -3.52 6.93 7.37
N ALA A 21 -3.91 8.15 7.78
CA ALA A 21 -3.50 9.38 7.09
C ALA A 21 -1.98 9.55 7.07
N THR A 22 -1.30 9.18 8.17
CA THR A 22 0.16 9.26 8.24
C THR A 22 0.82 8.21 7.34
N LEU A 23 0.29 6.99 7.29
CA LEU A 23 0.81 5.95 6.42
C LEU A 23 0.59 6.32 4.93
N ASP A 24 -0.55 6.93 4.60
CA ASP A 24 -0.80 7.43 3.25
C ASP A 24 0.10 8.63 2.91
N GLN A 25 0.43 9.51 3.84
CA GLN A 25 1.43 10.55 3.60
C GLN A 25 2.83 9.99 3.27
N LEU A 26 3.16 8.80 3.80
CA LEU A 26 4.46 8.15 3.61
C LEU A 26 4.55 7.29 2.35
N PHE A 27 3.46 6.65 1.94
CA PHE A 27 3.44 5.64 0.87
C PHE A 27 2.34 5.88 -0.18
N GLY A 28 1.47 6.86 0.02
CA GLY A 28 0.36 7.17 -0.87
C GLY A 28 0.84 7.67 -2.24
N PRO A 29 0.27 7.17 -3.34
CA PRO A 29 0.69 7.54 -4.69
C PRO A 29 0.44 9.01 -5.03
N ALA A 30 -0.38 9.71 -4.24
CA ALA A 30 -0.66 11.14 -4.39
C ALA A 30 0.44 12.04 -3.80
N HIS A 31 1.39 11.48 -3.05
CA HIS A 31 2.39 12.25 -2.30
C HIS A 31 3.80 12.07 -2.86
N ASP A 32 4.53 13.17 -3.00
CA ASP A 32 5.97 13.11 -3.27
C ASP A 32 6.73 12.76 -1.98
N HIS A 33 7.20 11.52 -1.91
CA HIS A 33 7.97 11.00 -0.78
C HIS A 33 9.49 11.05 -1.02
N SER A 34 9.97 11.64 -2.12
CA SER A 34 11.41 11.75 -2.43
C SER A 34 12.20 12.60 -1.43
N HIS A 35 11.50 13.48 -0.70
CA HIS A 35 12.07 14.35 0.32
C HIS A 35 12.38 13.63 1.64
N PHE A 36 11.86 12.41 1.84
CA PHE A 36 12.12 11.65 3.06
C PHE A 36 13.36 10.76 2.90
N PRO A 37 14.25 10.72 3.90
CA PRO A 37 15.29 9.69 3.95
C PRO A 37 14.64 8.31 3.88
N SER A 38 14.99 7.51 2.87
CA SER A 38 14.33 6.22 2.60
C SER A 38 14.28 5.32 3.84
N HIS A 39 15.40 5.18 4.56
CA HIS A 39 15.47 4.35 5.76
C HIS A 39 14.49 4.80 6.85
N GLU A 40 14.35 6.12 7.07
CA GLU A 40 13.48 6.68 8.10
C GLU A 40 12.01 6.52 7.70
N ARG A 41 11.69 6.76 6.42
CA ARG A 41 10.34 6.55 5.86
C ARG A 41 9.86 5.12 6.08
N PHE A 42 10.69 4.14 5.74
CA PHE A 42 10.36 2.72 5.92
C PHE A 42 10.29 2.29 7.39
N ALA A 43 11.18 2.81 8.25
CA ALA A 43 11.12 2.53 9.68
C ALA A 43 9.81 3.04 10.32
N LEU A 44 9.41 4.28 10.01
CA LEU A 44 8.14 4.84 10.49
C LEU A 44 6.93 4.11 9.88
N GLY A 45 7.00 3.76 8.59
CA GLY A 45 5.97 2.96 7.93
C GLY A 45 5.73 1.61 8.61
N LYS A 46 6.81 0.94 9.00
CA LYS A 46 6.75 -0.33 9.74
C LYS A 46 6.00 -0.18 11.06
N GLU A 47 6.40 0.81 11.85
CA GLU A 47 5.80 1.07 13.17
C GLU A 47 4.29 1.35 13.05
N LEU A 48 3.89 2.21 12.10
CA LEU A 48 2.49 2.52 11.83
C LEU A 48 1.71 1.29 11.34
N ALA A 49 2.28 0.50 10.43
CA ALA A 49 1.68 -0.73 9.93
C ALA A 49 1.43 -1.74 11.05
N GLU A 50 2.40 -1.93 11.96
CA GLU A 50 2.28 -2.82 13.11
C GLU A 50 1.17 -2.34 14.07
N HIS A 51 1.10 -1.03 14.35
CA HIS A 51 0.03 -0.46 15.17
C HIS A 51 -1.36 -0.65 14.55
N ILE A 52 -1.51 -0.45 13.23
CA ILE A 52 -2.77 -0.67 12.53
C ILE A 52 -3.17 -2.16 12.61
N LEU A 53 -2.26 -3.08 12.35
CA LEU A 53 -2.53 -4.52 12.38
C LEU A 53 -2.82 -5.04 13.80
N ALA A 54 -2.20 -4.47 14.83
CA ALA A 54 -2.52 -4.81 16.21
C ALA A 54 -3.95 -4.40 16.59
N ARG A 55 -4.45 -3.28 16.05
CA ARG A 55 -5.82 -2.79 16.29
C ARG A 55 -6.87 -3.52 15.46
N ASN A 56 -6.54 -3.85 14.22
CA ASN A 56 -7.41 -4.56 13.30
C ASN A 56 -6.75 -5.88 12.90
N PRO A 57 -6.70 -6.85 13.83
CA PRO A 57 -6.02 -8.12 13.59
C PRO A 57 -6.67 -8.89 12.43
N LEU A 58 -5.87 -9.74 11.79
CA LEU A 58 -6.33 -10.61 10.69
C LEU A 58 -7.54 -11.46 11.09
N GLN A 59 -7.53 -11.94 12.34
CA GLN A 59 -8.61 -12.69 12.95
C GLN A 59 -9.55 -11.70 13.66
N GLY A 60 -10.72 -11.46 13.07
CA GLY A 60 -11.73 -10.57 13.62
C GLY A 60 -12.67 -10.01 12.56
N ASP A 61 -13.78 -9.42 13.00
CA ASP A 61 -14.87 -8.90 12.15
C ASP A 61 -14.65 -7.43 11.73
N GLY A 62 -13.43 -6.90 11.93
CA GLY A 62 -13.10 -5.53 11.57
C GLY A 62 -13.21 -5.27 10.07
N HIS A 63 -13.55 -4.03 9.72
CA HIS A 63 -13.63 -3.54 8.34
C HIS A 63 -12.23 -3.40 7.71
N LYS A 64 -11.62 -4.53 7.32
CA LYS A 64 -10.23 -4.62 6.81
C LYS A 64 -10.00 -3.73 5.59
N PHE A 65 -11.03 -3.57 4.76
CA PHE A 65 -10.96 -2.72 3.57
C PHE A 65 -10.60 -1.25 3.84
N ARG A 66 -10.78 -0.74 5.08
CA ARG A 66 -10.42 0.65 5.43
C ARG A 66 -8.92 0.84 5.60
N THR A 67 -8.25 -0.11 6.23
CA THR A 67 -6.88 0.07 6.74
C THR A 67 -5.86 -0.79 5.99
N TYR A 68 -6.23 -2.00 5.60
CA TYR A 68 -5.31 -2.95 4.97
C TYR A 68 -4.74 -2.49 3.64
N PRO A 69 -5.44 -1.70 2.79
CA PRO A 69 -4.86 -1.25 1.52
C PRO A 69 -3.63 -0.35 1.70
N ALA A 70 -3.64 0.52 2.70
CA ALA A 70 -2.48 1.37 3.00
C ALA A 70 -1.31 0.55 3.59
N VAL A 71 -1.62 -0.41 4.47
CA VAL A 71 -0.62 -1.33 5.04
C VAL A 71 0.00 -2.22 3.96
N ALA A 72 -0.83 -2.73 3.05
CA ALA A 72 -0.37 -3.54 1.91
C ALA A 72 0.59 -2.75 1.01
N ARG A 73 0.33 -1.47 0.78
CA ARG A 73 1.22 -0.59 0.00
C ARG A 73 2.60 -0.44 0.64
N TYR A 74 2.64 -0.26 1.96
CA TYR A 74 3.91 -0.28 2.70
C TYR A 74 4.67 -1.61 2.50
N TYR A 75 3.99 -2.76 2.64
CA TYR A 75 4.64 -4.06 2.45
C TYR A 75 5.13 -4.28 1.01
N HIS A 76 4.35 -3.87 0.02
CA HIS A 76 4.73 -3.92 -1.39
C HIS A 76 6.00 -3.10 -1.66
N GLU A 77 6.02 -1.82 -1.24
CA GLU A 77 7.17 -0.94 -1.43
C GLU A 77 8.41 -1.36 -0.63
N SER A 78 8.22 -2.01 0.53
CA SER A 78 9.32 -2.56 1.31
C SER A 78 9.82 -3.91 0.80
N GLY A 79 9.20 -4.47 -0.24
CA GLY A 79 9.60 -5.69 -0.91
C GLY A 79 8.99 -6.98 -0.35
N ASN A 80 8.05 -6.89 0.60
CA ASN A 80 7.31 -8.04 1.11
C ASN A 80 6.01 -8.23 0.32
N GLN A 81 6.14 -8.85 -0.85
CA GLN A 81 5.06 -9.06 -1.80
C GLN A 81 3.95 -9.97 -1.24
N ASP A 82 4.32 -11.09 -0.63
CA ASP A 82 3.36 -12.06 -0.08
C ASP A 82 2.44 -11.41 0.95
N ARG A 83 3.01 -10.60 1.85
CA ARG A 83 2.24 -9.90 2.88
C ARG A 83 1.34 -8.81 2.28
N ALA A 84 1.80 -8.12 1.24
CA ALA A 84 0.97 -7.13 0.55
C ALA A 84 -0.25 -7.78 -0.10
N ILE A 85 -0.04 -8.89 -0.81
CA ILE A 85 -1.10 -9.67 -1.47
C ILE A 85 -2.12 -10.16 -0.44
N GLU A 86 -1.65 -10.82 0.63
CA GLU A 86 -2.51 -11.35 1.70
C GLU A 86 -3.44 -10.26 2.26
N LEU A 87 -2.90 -9.07 2.55
CA LEU A 87 -3.69 -7.96 3.10
C LEU A 87 -4.75 -7.44 2.13
N ILE A 88 -4.45 -7.38 0.82
CA ILE A 88 -5.45 -6.99 -0.18
C ILE A 88 -6.54 -8.06 -0.31
N GLU A 89 -6.20 -9.35 -0.28
CA GLU A 89 -7.19 -10.43 -0.29
C GLU A 89 -8.12 -10.38 0.92
N PHE A 90 -7.57 -10.10 2.11
CA PHE A 90 -8.38 -9.88 3.31
C PHE A 90 -9.26 -8.63 3.23
N ALA A 91 -8.78 -7.55 2.61
CA ALA A 91 -9.56 -6.35 2.36
C ALA A 91 -10.74 -6.63 1.43
N LEU A 92 -10.50 -7.36 0.33
CA LEU A 92 -11.54 -7.78 -0.61
C LEU A 92 -12.58 -8.66 0.06
N LYS A 93 -12.17 -9.71 0.79
CA LYS A 93 -13.10 -10.58 1.53
C LYS A 93 -13.93 -9.82 2.56
N SER A 94 -13.36 -8.76 3.17
CA SER A 94 -14.09 -7.90 4.10
C SER A 94 -15.16 -7.03 3.42
N LEU A 95 -15.10 -6.83 2.10
CA LEU A 95 -16.16 -6.17 1.32
C LEU A 95 -17.35 -7.10 1.03
N ASP A 96 -17.17 -8.42 1.05
CA ASP A 96 -18.28 -9.37 0.87
C ASP A 96 -19.18 -9.49 2.11
N SER A 97 -18.92 -8.73 3.17
CA SER A 97 -19.82 -8.72 4.32
C SER A 97 -21.22 -8.21 3.92
N ALA A 98 -22.24 -8.82 4.52
CA ALA A 98 -23.64 -8.56 4.25
C ALA A 98 -24.15 -7.19 4.75
N ASP A 99 -23.25 -6.25 5.05
CA ASP A 99 -23.59 -4.92 5.53
C ASP A 99 -24.03 -4.02 4.36
N PRO A 100 -25.33 -3.62 4.30
CA PRO A 100 -25.86 -2.80 3.22
C PRO A 100 -25.27 -1.39 3.18
N MET A 101 -24.77 -0.87 4.31
CA MET A 101 -24.10 0.45 4.34
C MET A 101 -22.82 0.47 3.52
N LEU A 102 -22.28 -0.71 3.20
CA LEU A 102 -21.04 -0.83 2.45
C LEU A 102 -21.25 -0.86 0.95
N ASP A 103 -22.47 -1.01 0.42
CA ASP A 103 -22.65 -1.27 -1.02
C ASP A 103 -22.17 -0.13 -1.92
N GLU A 104 -22.42 1.13 -1.56
CA GLU A 104 -21.88 2.28 -2.31
C GLU A 104 -20.37 2.39 -2.15
N LEU A 105 -19.86 2.14 -0.93
CA LEU A 105 -18.43 2.18 -0.65
C LEU A 105 -17.67 1.05 -1.39
N LYS A 106 -18.27 -0.13 -1.50
CA LYS A 106 -17.78 -1.29 -2.25
C LYS A 106 -17.55 -0.91 -3.70
N GLN A 107 -18.52 -0.24 -4.34
CA GLN A 107 -18.39 0.17 -5.75
C GLN A 107 -17.18 1.08 -6.00
N HIS A 108 -16.83 1.92 -5.03
CA HIS A 108 -15.69 2.83 -5.14
C HIS A 108 -14.35 2.20 -4.74
N LEU A 109 -14.35 1.27 -3.77
CA LEU A 109 -13.12 0.65 -3.26
C LEU A 109 -12.71 -0.58 -4.06
N LEU A 110 -13.67 -1.39 -4.52
CA LEU A 110 -13.42 -2.67 -5.18
C LEU A 110 -12.50 -2.54 -6.42
N PRO A 111 -12.71 -1.58 -7.34
CA PRO A 111 -11.81 -1.42 -8.49
C PRO A 111 -10.37 -1.12 -8.07
N ASN A 112 -10.18 -0.27 -7.05
CA ASN A 112 -8.86 0.11 -6.56
C ASN A 112 -8.13 -1.07 -5.88
N LEU A 113 -8.85 -1.89 -5.11
CA LEU A 113 -8.29 -3.08 -4.48
C LEU A 113 -7.94 -4.15 -5.51
N LEU A 114 -8.81 -4.36 -6.50
CA LEU A 114 -8.57 -5.32 -7.57
C LEU A 114 -7.36 -4.91 -8.41
N GLN A 115 -7.24 -3.61 -8.71
CA GLN A 115 -6.07 -3.08 -9.41
C GLN A 115 -4.78 -3.22 -8.61
N ALA A 116 -4.82 -2.99 -7.29
CA ALA A 116 -3.67 -3.21 -6.43
C ALA A 116 -3.26 -4.69 -6.40
N LEU A 117 -4.23 -5.61 -6.30
CA LEU A 117 -3.97 -7.05 -6.33
C LEU A 117 -3.32 -7.49 -7.64
N ALA A 118 -3.85 -7.02 -8.78
CA ALA A 118 -3.29 -7.29 -10.10
C ALA A 118 -1.83 -6.83 -10.19
N ASN A 119 -1.56 -5.61 -9.71
CA ASN A 119 -0.22 -5.04 -9.73
C ASN A 119 0.75 -5.82 -8.83
N TYR A 120 0.31 -6.26 -7.66
CA TYR A 120 1.17 -6.98 -6.70
C TYR A 120 1.44 -8.42 -7.14
N LYS A 121 0.45 -9.11 -7.72
CA LYS A 121 0.64 -10.45 -8.30
C LYS A 121 1.37 -10.42 -9.64
N GLY A 122 1.30 -9.30 -10.37
CA GLY A 122 1.86 -9.17 -11.71
C GLY A 122 1.07 -9.92 -12.79
N GLU A 123 -0.18 -10.28 -12.51
CA GLU A 123 -1.06 -11.04 -13.40
C GLU A 123 -2.49 -10.49 -13.35
N GLU A 124 -3.29 -10.85 -14.35
CA GLU A 124 -4.70 -10.50 -14.38
C GLU A 124 -5.45 -11.22 -13.26
N VAL A 125 -6.29 -10.49 -12.53
CA VAL A 125 -7.07 -11.02 -11.42
C VAL A 125 -8.56 -10.77 -11.64
N TYR A 126 -9.38 -11.67 -11.12
CA TYR A 126 -10.83 -11.64 -11.24
C TYR A 126 -11.49 -11.63 -9.87
N TYR A 127 -12.56 -10.87 -9.75
CA TYR A 127 -13.41 -10.83 -8.56
C TYR A 127 -14.88 -10.71 -8.96
N GLY A 128 -15.62 -11.81 -8.85
CA GLY A 128 -16.96 -11.92 -9.41
C GLY A 128 -16.94 -11.67 -10.93
N ALA A 129 -17.66 -10.65 -11.39
CA ALA A 129 -17.72 -10.25 -12.80
C ALA A 129 -16.68 -9.19 -13.19
N LEU A 130 -15.89 -8.67 -12.24
CA LEU A 130 -14.89 -7.64 -12.49
C LEU A 130 -13.51 -8.27 -12.69
N CYS A 131 -12.70 -7.67 -13.55
CA CYS A 131 -11.29 -8.02 -13.72
C CYS A 131 -10.41 -6.77 -13.66
N ALA A 132 -9.14 -6.97 -13.31
CA ALA A 132 -8.10 -5.96 -13.46
C ALA A 132 -6.82 -6.62 -13.97
N ALA A 133 -6.20 -5.99 -14.97
CA ALA A 133 -4.89 -6.36 -15.46
C ALA A 133 -3.81 -5.51 -14.76
N PRO A 134 -2.59 -6.03 -14.57
CA PRO A 134 -1.49 -5.27 -13.99
C PRO A 134 -1.17 -4.07 -14.87
N GLN A 135 -1.09 -2.89 -14.28
CA GLN A 135 -0.72 -1.68 -14.99
C GLN A 135 0.80 -1.57 -15.06
N SER A 136 1.33 -1.46 -16.28
CA SER A 136 2.78 -1.40 -16.57
C SER A 136 3.47 -0.08 -16.17
N ASN A 137 2.82 0.76 -15.36
CA ASN A 137 3.19 2.16 -15.26
C ASN A 137 3.91 2.42 -13.93
N VAL A 138 5.19 2.82 -14.06
CA VAL A 138 6.08 3.42 -13.05
C VAL A 138 7.03 2.49 -12.26
N LEU A 139 7.68 1.53 -12.94
CA LEU A 139 8.99 0.99 -12.52
C LEU A 139 10.11 1.16 -13.57
N LYS A 140 9.90 2.03 -14.57
CA LYS A 140 10.98 2.46 -15.50
C LYS A 140 11.56 3.83 -15.11
N ALA A 141 11.86 4.03 -13.83
CA ALA A 141 12.83 5.05 -13.45
C ALA A 141 14.25 4.44 -13.53
N ARG A 142 14.86 4.59 -14.70
CA ARG A 142 16.31 4.48 -14.99
C ARG A 142 16.97 3.10 -14.87
N SER A 143 16.72 2.25 -15.85
CA SER A 143 17.78 1.40 -16.43
C SER A 143 18.10 1.86 -17.85
N GLN A 144 18.49 3.13 -18.01
CA GLN A 144 19.26 3.53 -19.19
C GLN A 144 20.70 3.09 -18.98
N GLY A 145 21.00 1.86 -19.42
CA GLY A 145 22.36 1.43 -19.71
C GLY A 145 22.94 2.33 -20.78
N GLY A 146 23.71 3.34 -20.37
CA GLY A 146 24.52 4.14 -21.28
C GLY A 146 25.65 3.27 -21.85
N PRO A 147 25.92 3.34 -23.17
CA PRO A 147 26.95 2.51 -23.79
C PRO A 147 28.35 2.85 -23.27
N ARG A 148 29.08 1.80 -22.86
CA ARG A 148 30.52 1.81 -22.54
C ARG A 148 31.30 2.45 -23.69
N ARG A 149 31.80 3.69 -23.51
CA ARG A 149 32.82 4.27 -24.39
C ARG A 149 34.15 3.54 -24.15
N LYS A 150 34.55 2.69 -25.10
CA LYS A 150 35.93 2.18 -25.17
C LYS A 150 36.82 3.33 -25.67
N HIS A 151 37.70 3.83 -24.82
CA HIS A 151 38.81 4.67 -25.29
C HIS A 151 39.81 3.78 -26.02
N LYS A 152 40.00 4.03 -27.32
CA LYS A 152 41.12 3.50 -28.10
C LYS A 152 42.23 4.54 -27.99
N ARG A 153 43.36 4.17 -27.39
CA ARG A 153 44.59 4.97 -27.39
C ARG A 153 45.16 4.98 -28.82
N VAL A 154 45.57 6.15 -29.29
CA VAL A 154 46.57 6.35 -30.35
C VAL A 154 47.56 7.37 -29.80
#